data_AF-K1UHM4-F1
#
_entry.id   AF-K1UHM4-F1
#
_cell.length_a   1.000
_cell.length_b   1.000
_cell.length_c   1.000
_cell.angle_alpha   90.00
_cell.angle_beta   90.00
_cell.angle_gamma   90.00
#
_symmetry.space_group_name_H-M   'P 1'
#
loop_
_entity.id
_entity.type
_entity.pdbx_description
1 polymer ?
#
loop_
_entity_poly.entity_id
_entity_poly.type
_entity_poly.pdbx_seq_one_letter_code
_entity_poly.pdbx_strand_id
1 'polypeptide(L)' 'SVIAITDPIREEAPQVVSMLRKCGFSKIVMMTGDSERTAEVVAAKVGVDEYYSEVLPEDKASYVEKNIKQDVKLS' A
#
# COMPACT_ATOMS: atom_id res chain seq x y z
N SER A 1 -4.75 27.09 -4.23
CA SER A 1 -3.39 26.63 -3.91
C SER A 1 -3.49 25.18 -3.47
N VAL A 2 -2.94 24.24 -4.22
CA VAL A 2 -2.85 22.84 -3.80
C VAL A 2 -1.54 22.71 -3.01
N ILE A 3 -1.63 22.46 -1.70
CA ILE A 3 -0.47 22.17 -0.86
C ILE A 3 -0.30 20.64 -0.90
N ALA A 4 0.67 20.16 -1.66
CA ALA A 4 1.07 18.75 -1.62
C ALA A 4 2.18 18.59 -0.57
N ILE A 5 1.86 18.01 0.57
CA ILE A 5 2.85 17.57 1.56
C ILE A 5 3.29 16.18 1.10
N THR A 6 4.52 16.08 0.60
CA THR A 6 5.11 14.78 0.23
C THR A 6 5.85 14.25 1.45
N ASP A 7 5.41 13.11 1.98
CA ASP A 7 6.16 12.41 3.02
C ASP A 7 7.27 11.59 2.34
N PRO A 8 8.56 11.80 2.68
CA PRO A 8 9.63 11.00 2.14
C PRO A 8 9.46 9.54 2.57
N ILE A 9 9.74 8.61 1.65
CA ILE A 9 9.76 7.17 1.96
C ILE A 9 10.77 6.94 3.07
N ARG A 10 10.30 6.42 4.20
CA ARG A 10 11.14 5.99 5.33
C ARG A 10 12.13 4.93 4.87
N GLU A 11 13.41 5.09 5.20
CA GLU A 11 14.47 4.16 4.78
C GLU A 11 14.23 2.74 5.32
N GLU A 12 13.52 2.62 6.44
CA GLU A 12 13.20 1.35 7.09
C GLU A 12 12.04 0.60 6.41
N ALA A 13 11.31 1.22 5.47
CA ALA A 13 10.11 0.62 4.87
C ALA A 13 10.32 -0.78 4.26
N PRO A 14 11.41 -1.06 3.51
CA PRO A 14 11.66 -2.42 3.01
C PRO A 14 11.90 -3.44 4.13
N GLN A 15 12.52 -3.01 5.24
CA GLN A 15 12.80 -3.87 6.38
C GLN A 15 11.50 -4.24 7.09
N VAL A 16 10.57 -3.28 7.23
CA VAL A 16 9.24 -3.53 7.79
C VAL A 16 8.48 -4.55 6.96
N VAL A 17 8.46 -4.41 5.63
CA VAL A 17 7.81 -5.40 4.75
C VAL A 17 8.44 -6.78 4.89
N SER A 18 9.76 -6.87 4.95
CA SER A 18 10.46 -8.14 5.22
C SER A 18 10.06 -8.77 6.56
N MET A 19 9.91 -7.97 7.61
CA MET A 19 9.44 -8.45 8.92
C MET A 19 8.00 -8.95 8.88
N LEU A 20 7.11 -8.22 8.20
CA LEU A 20 5.71 -8.66 8.00
C LEU A 20 5.66 -10.02 7.29
N ARG A 21 6.48 -10.24 6.25
CA ARG A 21 6.59 -11.57 5.62
C ARG A 21 6.99 -12.65 6.62
N LYS A 22 8.00 -12.38 7.45
CA LYS A 22 8.47 -13.33 8.48
C LYS A 22 7.39 -13.61 9.55
N CYS A 23 6.48 -12.67 9.79
CA CYS A 23 5.32 -12.85 10.66
C CYS A 23 4.18 -13.67 10.01
N GLY A 24 4.33 -14.11 8.76
CA GLY A 24 3.34 -14.95 8.07
C GLY A 24 2.35 -14.18 7.19
N PHE A 25 2.54 -12.87 6.99
CA PHE A 25 1.71 -12.11 6.07
C PHE A 25 2.06 -12.47 4.62
N SER A 26 1.16 -13.20 3.96
CA SER A 26 1.32 -13.71 2.59
C SER A 26 1.00 -12.68 1.51
N LYS A 27 0.21 -11.65 1.84
CA LYS A 27 -0.16 -10.56 0.93
C LYS A 27 0.04 -9.21 1.61
N ILE A 28 0.83 -8.33 1.00
CA ILE A 28 1.12 -6.98 1.47
C ILE A 28 0.77 -6.00 0.35
N VAL A 29 -0.20 -5.13 0.61
CA VAL A 29 -0.74 -4.17 -0.36
C VAL A 29 -0.49 -2.75 0.11
N MET A 30 0.01 -1.89 -0.78
CA MET A 30 0.21 -0.47 -0.51
C MET A 30 -0.96 0.36 -1.05
N MET A 31 -1.42 1.37 -0.30
CA MET A 31 -2.39 2.35 -0.78
C MET A 31 -1.83 3.75 -0.57
N THR A 32 -1.70 4.53 -1.63
CA THR A 32 -1.22 5.92 -1.59
C THR A 32 -2.16 6.86 -2.35
N GLY A 33 -2.17 8.13 -1.92
CA GLY A 33 -2.81 9.22 -2.66
C GLY A 33 -1.90 9.84 -3.72
N ASP A 34 -0.63 9.40 -3.81
CA ASP A 34 0.31 9.85 -4.83
C ASP A 34 -0.09 9.37 -6.23
N SER A 35 0.50 9.99 -7.25
CA SER A 35 0.32 9.58 -8.64
C SER A 35 0.87 8.18 -8.90
N GLU A 36 0.35 7.53 -9.95
CA GLU A 36 0.73 6.19 -10.38
C GLU A 36 2.26 5.99 -10.46
N ARG A 37 2.95 6.94 -11.11
CA ARG A 37 4.42 6.88 -11.27
C ARG A 37 5.16 6.85 -9.93
N THR A 38 4.71 7.64 -8.96
CA THR A 38 5.32 7.68 -7.63
C THR A 38 5.01 6.38 -6.88
N ALA A 39 3.76 5.93 -6.94
CA ALA A 39 3.31 4.69 -6.32
C ALA A 39 4.11 3.48 -6.82
N GLU A 40 4.31 3.35 -8.14
CA GLU A 40 5.10 2.27 -8.75
C GLU A 40 6.54 2.24 -8.23
N VAL A 41 7.22 3.39 -8.22
CA VAL A 41 8.61 3.50 -7.74
C VAL A 41 8.72 3.15 -6.26
N VAL A 42 7.78 3.63 -5.43
CA VAL A 42 7.74 3.33 -4.00
C VAL A 42 7.47 1.84 -3.77
N ALA A 43 6.48 1.28 -4.46
CA ALA A 43 6.09 -0.12 -4.34
C ALA A 43 7.27 -1.05 -4.67
N ALA A 44 7.97 -0.77 -5.78
CA ALA A 44 9.15 -1.51 -6.19
C ALA A 44 10.30 -1.40 -5.17
N LYS A 45 10.52 -0.20 -4.61
CA LYS A 45 11.55 0.03 -3.58
C LYS A 45 11.25 -0.69 -2.28
N VAL A 46 9.98 -0.75 -1.89
CA VAL A 46 9.53 -1.32 -0.60
C VAL A 46 9.28 -2.83 -0.69
N GLY A 47 8.93 -3.36 -1.86
CA GLY A 47 8.75 -4.80 -2.11
C GLY A 47 7.35 -5.33 -1.72
N VAL A 48 6.31 -4.56 -1.99
CA VAL A 48 4.90 -4.98 -1.80
C VAL A 48 4.39 -5.83 -2.97
N ASP A 49 3.31 -6.59 -2.77
CA ASP A 49 2.71 -7.43 -3.84
C ASP A 49 1.87 -6.62 -4.82
N GLU A 50 1.10 -5.67 -4.29
CA GLU A 50 0.15 -4.86 -5.04
C GLU A 50 0.18 -3.43 -4.49
N TYR A 51 -0.15 -2.46 -5.33
CA TYR A 51 -0.34 -1.09 -4.91
C TYR A 51 -1.58 -0.46 -5.57
N TYR A 52 -2.14 0.54 -4.89
CA TYR A 52 -3.16 1.44 -5.42
C TYR A 52 -2.68 2.88 -5.28
N SER A 53 -2.70 3.63 -6.37
CA SER A 53 -2.39 5.07 -6.42
C SER A 53 -3.65 5.92 -6.38
N GLU A 54 -3.49 7.23 -6.19
CA GLU A 54 -4.56 8.23 -6.24
C GLU A 54 -5.76 7.89 -5.34
N VAL A 55 -5.53 7.12 -4.26
CA VAL A 55 -6.58 6.69 -3.34
C VAL A 55 -6.96 7.85 -2.43
N LEU A 56 -8.21 8.30 -2.56
CA LEU A 56 -8.76 9.33 -1.69
C LEU A 56 -8.92 8.80 -0.26
N PRO A 57 -8.78 9.66 0.78
CA PRO A 57 -8.95 9.24 2.17
C PRO A 57 -10.28 8.53 2.44
N GLU A 58 -11.35 9.02 1.80
CA GLU A 58 -12.72 8.51 1.90
C GLU A 58 -12.86 7.10 1.29
N ASP A 59 -12.05 6.78 0.30
CA ASP A 59 -12.10 5.50 -0.41
C ASP A 59 -11.29 4.40 0.28
N LYS A 60 -10.34 4.75 1.16
CA LYS A 60 -9.47 3.78 1.85
C LYS A 60 -10.27 2.71 2.59
N ALA A 61 -11.32 3.11 3.31
CA ALA A 61 -12.20 2.18 4.04
C ALA A 61 -12.91 1.21 3.08
N SER A 62 -13.44 1.73 1.97
CA SER A 62 -14.11 0.94 0.94
C SER A 62 -13.18 -0.08 0.28
N TYR A 63 -11.91 0.28 0.08
CA TYR A 63 -10.89 -0.64 -0.46
C TYR A 63 -10.58 -1.78 0.51
N VAL A 64 -10.45 -1.49 1.80
CA VAL A 64 -10.22 -2.53 2.82
C VAL A 64 -11.41 -3.50 2.88
N GLU A 65 -12.64 -3.00 2.90
CA GLU A 65 -13.85 -3.84 2.92
C GLU A 65 -13.97 -4.75 1.67
N LYS A 66 -13.65 -4.22 0.49
CA LYS A 66 -13.67 -5.00 -0.75
C LYS A 66 -12.65 -6.13 -0.74
N ASN A 67 -11.42 -5.85 -0.29
CA ASN A 67 -10.32 -6.82 -0.28
C ASN A 67 -10.53 -7.90 0.80
N ILE A 68 -11.00 -7.55 2.01
CA ILE A 68 -11.34 -8.53 3.05
C ILE A 68 -12.45 -9.49 2.57
N LYS A 69 -13.46 -8.97 1.85
CA LYS A 69 -14.54 -9.81 1.31
C LYS A 69 -14.10 -10.77 0.21
N GLN A 70 -13.00 -10.49 -0.50
CA GLN A 70 -12.45 -11.40 -1.51
C GLN A 70 -11.62 -12.52 -0.87
N ASP A 71 -10.77 -12.20 0.12
CA ASP A 71 -9.96 -13.21 0.80
C ASP A 71 -10.81 -14.22 1.60
N VAL A 72 -11.92 -13.76 2.22
CA VAL A 72 -12.83 -14.65 2.98
C VAL A 72 -13.70 -15.53 2.08
N LYS A 73 -13.92 -15.16 0.82
CA LYS A 73 -14.71 -15.98 -0.13
C LYS A 73 -13.93 -17.13 -0.77
N LEU A 74 -12.61 -17.13 -0.66
CA LEU A 74 -11.73 -18.16 -1.21
C LEU A 74 -11.25 -19.17 -0.15
N SER A 75 -11.78 -19.08 1.08
CA SER A 75 -11.51 -20.01 2.19
C SER A 75 -12.69 -20.93 2.46
#